data_AF-A0A534Q1N6-F1
#
_entry.id   AF-A0A534Q1N6-F1
#
_cell.length_a   1.000
_cell.length_b   1.000
_cell.length_c   1.000
_cell.angle_alpha   90.00
_cell.angle_beta   90.00
_cell.angle_gamma   90.00
#
_symmetry.space_group_name_H-M   'P 1'
#
loop_
_entity.id
_entity.type
_entity.pdbx_description
1 polymer ?
#
loop_
_entity_poly.entity_id
_entity_poly.type
_entity_poly.pdbx_seq_one_letter_code
_entity_poly.pdbx_strand_id
1 'polypeptide(L)'
;MLAQAPDRLIIEPTGLARPQDLIDTIRRCAHGEALELAPVVVIVDPRQLASGESLALLREQIAAADVLVANRTDLASESELAAFDRQAAELWPAPLAVLHTKHGALARERLAWPTGEGPRHRGGHAHHHEPSTEGHQARSWRWSPDAIFSGQRLRDALAAFTRDPAIARFKGIFRTEEGVSRLEIAGGVLHDRLTSYRRDSRADAIARGDAAALDRVGAALSAAVLRDEELQRDPNRIEFVLPDGRVHIVDRAELQALPGGIADVSARFPKRSGSAARIDALFRALALSDRGSAVVVAGDGFASEPVALPVLRHGVLLHSLGDSPLPAEQGGPFRLLIPDDASPDPISCANVKGVAKVVIRNSD
;
A
#
# COMPACT_ATOMS: atom_id res chain seq x y z
N MET A 1 -25.34 14.53 -7.87
CA MET A 1 -25.33 14.38 -6.39
C MET A 1 -24.51 15.48 -5.72
N LEU A 2 -23.27 15.75 -6.16
CA LEU A 2 -22.46 16.85 -5.59
C LEU A 2 -22.94 18.26 -5.94
N ALA A 3 -23.75 18.43 -6.99
CA ALA A 3 -24.40 19.70 -7.33
C ALA A 3 -25.34 20.23 -6.23
N GLN A 4 -25.77 19.40 -5.28
CA GLN A 4 -26.58 19.80 -4.12
C GLN A 4 -25.73 20.16 -2.88
N ALA A 5 -24.40 20.10 -2.98
CA ALA A 5 -23.45 20.43 -1.92
C ALA A 5 -23.79 19.88 -0.51
N PRO A 6 -23.99 18.55 -0.36
CA PRO A 6 -24.27 17.96 0.95
C PRO A 6 -23.06 18.05 1.89
N ASP A 7 -23.30 18.26 3.19
CA ASP A 7 -22.23 18.33 4.21
C ASP A 7 -21.54 16.98 4.48
N ARG A 8 -22.23 15.87 4.18
CA ARG A 8 -21.76 14.50 4.42
C ARG A 8 -22.25 13.58 3.31
N LEU A 9 -21.35 12.72 2.87
CA LEU A 9 -21.65 11.60 1.98
C LEU A 9 -21.33 10.29 2.73
N ILE A 10 -22.35 9.46 2.94
CA ILE A 10 -22.17 8.10 3.49
C ILE A 10 -22.25 7.13 2.32
N ILE A 11 -21.24 6.28 2.19
CA ILE A 11 -21.15 5.29 1.12
C ILE A 11 -21.21 3.91 1.78
N GLU A 12 -22.27 3.17 1.50
CA GLU A 12 -22.38 1.75 1.79
C GLU A 12 -21.94 0.97 0.54
N PRO A 13 -20.75 0.36 0.53
CA PRO A 13 -20.34 -0.45 -0.59
C PRO A 13 -21.00 -1.83 -0.56
N THR A 14 -20.94 -2.56 -1.67
CA THR A 14 -21.39 -3.96 -1.68
C THR A 14 -20.55 -4.79 -0.70
N GLY A 15 -21.12 -5.86 -0.14
CA GLY A 15 -20.40 -6.70 0.85
C GLY A 15 -19.09 -7.34 0.35
N LEU A 16 -18.89 -7.38 -0.97
CA LEU A 16 -17.68 -7.90 -1.63
C LEU A 16 -16.63 -6.82 -1.91
N ALA A 17 -16.95 -5.55 -1.68
CA ALA A 17 -16.04 -4.46 -1.97
C ALA A 17 -14.89 -4.40 -0.97
N ARG A 18 -13.73 -3.98 -1.48
CA ARG A 18 -12.57 -3.63 -0.67
C ARG A 18 -12.64 -2.13 -0.34
N PRO A 19 -12.71 -1.73 0.95
CA PRO A 19 -12.80 -0.32 1.34
C PRO A 19 -11.67 0.55 0.77
N GLN A 20 -10.49 -0.04 0.55
CA GLN A 20 -9.30 0.66 0.06
C GLN A 20 -9.45 1.06 -1.42
N ASP A 21 -9.99 0.18 -2.27
CA ASP A 21 -10.27 0.47 -3.69
C ASP A 21 -11.29 1.61 -3.82
N LEU A 22 -12.27 1.65 -2.92
CA LEU A 22 -13.25 2.72 -2.86
C LEU A 22 -12.61 4.04 -2.44
N ILE A 23 -11.73 4.03 -1.42
CA ILE A 23 -10.98 5.23 -0.99
C ILE A 23 -10.15 5.80 -2.15
N ASP A 24 -9.43 4.94 -2.88
CA ASP A 24 -8.65 5.36 -4.05
C ASP A 24 -9.54 5.93 -5.15
N THR A 25 -10.68 5.29 -5.42
CA THR A 25 -11.67 5.78 -6.41
C THR A 25 -12.21 7.17 -6.03
N ILE A 26 -12.55 7.39 -4.76
CA ILE A 26 -13.06 8.68 -4.27
C ILE A 26 -11.98 9.75 -4.39
N ARG A 27 -10.75 9.45 -3.98
CA ARG A 27 -9.62 10.40 -4.05
C ARG A 27 -9.27 10.80 -5.48
N ARG A 28 -9.41 9.88 -6.44
CA ARG A 28 -9.09 10.11 -7.85
C ARG A 28 -10.26 10.66 -8.67
N CYS A 29 -11.45 10.78 -8.10
CA CYS A 29 -12.60 11.31 -8.84
C CYS A 29 -12.43 12.81 -9.11
N ALA A 30 -13.17 13.34 -10.09
CA ALA A 30 -13.11 14.76 -10.48
C ALA A 30 -13.44 15.75 -9.33
N HIS A 31 -13.99 15.25 -8.23
CA HIS A 31 -14.35 16.02 -7.05
C HIS A 31 -13.52 15.64 -5.81
N GLY A 32 -12.44 14.86 -5.97
CA GLY A 32 -11.63 14.37 -4.86
C GLY A 32 -11.12 15.50 -3.96
N GLU A 33 -10.72 16.63 -4.54
CA GLU A 33 -10.27 17.82 -3.79
C GLU A 33 -11.37 18.51 -2.97
N ALA A 34 -12.64 18.32 -3.35
CA ALA A 34 -13.79 18.85 -2.63
C ALA A 34 -14.30 17.90 -1.52
N LEU A 35 -13.66 16.74 -1.35
CA LEU A 35 -14.07 15.70 -0.41
C LEU A 35 -13.00 15.45 0.64
N GLU A 36 -13.39 15.50 1.90
CA GLU A 36 -12.57 15.02 3.02
C GLU A 36 -13.00 13.60 3.39
N LEU A 37 -12.05 12.68 3.50
CA LEU A 37 -12.33 11.31 3.94
C LEU A 37 -12.55 11.29 5.46
N ALA A 38 -13.78 10.99 5.87
CA ALA A 38 -14.15 10.70 7.26
C ALA A 38 -13.65 9.31 7.72
N PRO A 39 -13.69 8.97 9.04
CA PRO A 39 -13.30 7.66 9.53
C PRO A 39 -14.00 6.51 8.80
N VAL A 40 -13.23 5.46 8.46
CA VAL A 40 -13.80 4.24 7.89
C VAL A 40 -14.42 3.40 9.01
N VAL A 41 -15.73 3.22 8.97
CA VAL A 41 -16.46 2.39 9.92
C VAL A 41 -16.65 0.99 9.34
N VAL A 42 -16.19 -0.02 10.07
CA VAL A 42 -16.35 -1.43 9.68
C VAL A 42 -17.20 -2.12 10.73
N ILE A 43 -18.31 -2.69 10.30
CA ILE A 43 -19.28 -3.36 11.16
C ILE A 43 -19.18 -4.86 10.90
N VAL A 44 -18.94 -5.64 11.95
CA VAL A 44 -18.72 -7.08 11.90
C VAL A 44 -19.73 -7.77 12.80
N ASP A 45 -20.31 -8.89 12.35
CA ASP A 45 -21.02 -9.84 13.21
C ASP A 45 -19.98 -10.81 13.79
N PRO A 46 -19.69 -10.80 15.11
CA PRO A 46 -18.60 -11.59 15.71
C PRO A 46 -18.66 -13.09 15.40
N ARG A 47 -19.85 -13.63 15.16
CA ARG A 47 -20.08 -15.04 14.81
C ARG A 47 -19.47 -15.43 13.46
N GLN A 48 -19.24 -14.45 12.58
CA GLN A 48 -18.64 -14.68 11.27
C GLN A 48 -17.11 -14.77 11.30
N LEU A 49 -16.47 -14.41 12.42
CA LEU A 49 -15.02 -14.52 12.57
C LEU A 49 -14.52 -15.97 12.61
N ALA A 50 -15.41 -16.93 12.88
CA ALA A 50 -15.09 -18.34 13.01
C ALA A 50 -15.40 -19.19 11.76
N SER A 51 -15.97 -18.64 10.67
CA SER A 51 -16.41 -19.47 9.53
C SER A 51 -16.23 -18.85 8.13
N GLY A 52 -15.73 -19.66 7.19
CA GLY A 52 -15.94 -19.51 5.74
C GLY A 52 -14.74 -19.07 4.86
N GLU A 53 -14.88 -19.27 3.54
CA GLU A 53 -13.96 -18.81 2.48
C GLU A 53 -13.84 -17.27 2.40
N SER A 54 -14.75 -16.52 3.05
CA SER A 54 -14.78 -15.05 3.09
C SER A 54 -13.87 -14.41 4.16
N LEU A 55 -13.14 -15.21 4.94
CA LEU A 55 -12.29 -14.70 6.03
C LEU A 55 -11.15 -13.79 5.54
N ALA A 56 -10.64 -13.99 4.32
CA ALA A 56 -9.61 -13.14 3.74
C ALA A 56 -10.12 -11.72 3.50
N LEU A 57 -11.27 -11.59 2.80
CA LEU A 57 -11.91 -10.30 2.54
C LEU A 57 -12.34 -9.63 3.84
N LEU A 58 -12.91 -10.39 4.79
CA LEU A 58 -13.29 -9.85 6.09
C LEU A 58 -12.09 -9.29 6.86
N ARG A 59 -10.94 -9.98 6.84
CA ARG A 59 -9.69 -9.48 7.43
C ARG A 59 -9.20 -8.22 6.74
N GLU A 60 -9.25 -8.15 5.41
CA GLU A 60 -8.91 -6.93 4.66
C GLU A 60 -9.81 -5.75 5.01
N GLN A 61 -11.12 -5.99 5.15
CA GLN A 61 -12.10 -4.99 5.57
C GLN A 61 -11.81 -4.52 6.99
N ILE A 62 -11.62 -5.44 7.94
CA ILE A 62 -11.28 -5.13 9.34
C ILE A 62 -9.98 -4.31 9.42
N ALA A 63 -8.96 -4.67 8.63
CA ALA A 63 -7.69 -3.94 8.59
C ALA A 63 -7.81 -2.49 8.08
N ALA A 64 -8.90 -2.15 7.38
CA ALA A 64 -9.16 -0.79 6.91
C ALA A 64 -9.80 0.11 7.99
N ALA A 65 -10.35 -0.46 9.07
CA ALA A 65 -11.21 0.23 10.03
C ALA A 65 -10.48 1.34 10.81
N ASP A 66 -11.12 2.51 10.89
CA ASP A 66 -10.86 3.51 11.92
C ASP A 66 -11.74 3.28 13.15
N VAL A 67 -12.98 2.90 12.90
CA VAL A 67 -13.93 2.48 13.95
C VAL A 67 -14.37 1.08 13.61
N LEU A 68 -13.98 0.13 14.46
CA LEU A 68 -14.35 -1.27 14.32
C LEU A 68 -15.50 -1.56 15.28
N VAL A 69 -16.60 -2.09 14.74
CA VAL A 69 -17.84 -2.33 15.49
C VAL A 69 -18.21 -3.80 15.43
N ALA A 70 -18.19 -4.49 16.57
CA ALA A 70 -18.86 -5.75 16.75
C ALA A 70 -20.35 -5.49 16.97
N ASN A 71 -21.18 -5.81 15.98
CA ASN A 71 -22.62 -5.65 16.05
C ASN A 71 -23.33 -7.00 16.25
N ARG A 72 -24.57 -6.97 16.76
CA ARG A 72 -25.37 -8.14 17.14
C ARG A 72 -24.75 -8.92 18.30
N THR A 73 -24.17 -8.20 19.25
CA THR A 73 -23.54 -8.81 20.43
C THR A 73 -24.54 -9.51 21.35
N ASP A 74 -25.84 -9.26 21.19
CA ASP A 74 -26.94 -10.00 21.81
C ASP A 74 -27.08 -11.45 21.28
N LEU A 75 -26.52 -11.75 20.10
CA LEU A 75 -26.57 -13.08 19.49
C LEU A 75 -25.23 -13.81 19.54
N ALA A 76 -24.16 -13.13 19.94
CA ALA A 76 -22.80 -13.68 19.98
C ALA A 76 -22.50 -14.28 21.37
N SER A 77 -21.78 -15.39 21.37
CA SER A 77 -21.21 -15.98 22.58
C SER A 77 -19.99 -15.20 23.08
N GLU A 78 -19.61 -15.40 24.34
CA GLU A 78 -18.43 -14.78 24.94
C GLU A 78 -17.14 -15.13 24.19
N SER A 79 -17.02 -16.35 23.66
CA SER A 79 -15.84 -16.79 22.92
C SER A 79 -15.71 -16.08 21.56
N GLU A 80 -16.83 -15.79 20.89
CA GLU A 80 -16.87 -15.04 19.63
C GLU A 80 -16.53 -13.56 19.86
N LEU A 81 -17.07 -12.95 20.92
CA LEU A 81 -16.71 -11.58 21.31
C LEU A 81 -15.21 -11.48 21.67
N ALA A 82 -14.70 -12.43 22.46
CA ALA A 82 -13.28 -12.48 22.79
C ALA A 82 -12.39 -12.69 21.55
N ALA A 83 -12.87 -13.41 20.52
CA ALA A 83 -12.15 -13.56 19.25
C ALA A 83 -12.09 -12.24 18.48
N PHE A 84 -13.20 -11.49 18.43
CA PHE A 84 -13.23 -10.14 17.87
C PHE A 84 -12.25 -9.20 18.57
N ASP A 85 -12.26 -9.17 19.90
CA ASP A 85 -11.37 -8.31 20.69
C ASP A 85 -9.89 -8.63 20.47
N ARG A 86 -9.54 -9.92 20.42
CA ARG A 86 -8.17 -10.35 20.08
C ARG A 86 -7.76 -9.87 18.70
N GLN A 87 -8.63 -10.05 17.70
CA GLN A 87 -8.33 -9.59 16.34
C GLN A 87 -8.19 -8.08 16.26
N ALA A 88 -9.04 -7.33 16.97
CA ALA A 88 -8.96 -5.87 17.03
C ALA A 88 -7.64 -5.40 17.67
N ALA A 89 -7.17 -6.08 18.72
CA ALA A 89 -5.91 -5.76 19.40
C ALA A 89 -4.66 -6.02 18.55
N GLU A 90 -4.75 -6.89 17.54
CA GLU A 90 -3.65 -7.17 16.59
C GLU A 90 -3.51 -6.10 15.49
N LEU A 91 -4.53 -5.24 15.32
CA LEU A 91 -4.53 -4.21 14.29
C LEU A 91 -3.48 -3.14 14.55
N TRP A 92 -2.76 -2.79 13.49
CA TRP A 92 -1.88 -1.63 13.49
C TRP A 92 -1.91 -0.96 12.10
N PRO A 93 -2.26 0.33 11.99
CA PRO A 93 -2.63 1.25 13.08
C PRO A 93 -3.83 0.77 13.90
N ALA A 94 -3.81 1.03 15.21
CA ALA A 94 -4.93 0.68 16.06
C ALA A 94 -6.18 1.49 15.64
N PRO A 95 -7.38 0.89 15.64
CA PRO A 95 -8.61 1.64 15.44
C PRO A 95 -8.74 2.76 16.49
N LEU A 96 -9.33 3.88 16.10
CA LEU A 96 -9.71 4.98 16.99
C LEU A 96 -10.73 4.53 18.05
N ALA A 97 -11.57 3.56 17.69
CA ALA A 97 -12.50 2.94 18.61
C ALA A 97 -12.80 1.50 18.20
N VAL A 98 -12.92 0.64 19.20
CA VAL A 98 -13.45 -0.73 19.10
C VAL A 98 -14.73 -0.76 19.93
N LEU A 99 -15.87 -1.04 19.30
CA LEU A 99 -17.20 -0.89 19.90
C LEU A 99 -18.00 -2.17 19.83
N HIS A 100 -18.79 -2.42 20.88
CA HIS A 100 -19.76 -3.50 20.95
C HIS A 100 -21.18 -2.92 20.91
N THR A 101 -21.97 -3.30 19.91
CA THR A 101 -23.31 -2.74 19.69
C THR A 101 -24.37 -3.82 19.52
N LYS A 102 -25.59 -3.49 19.92
CA LYS A 102 -26.80 -4.26 19.64
C LYS A 102 -27.68 -3.46 18.69
N HIS A 103 -28.37 -4.13 17.77
CA HIS A 103 -29.29 -3.49 16.81
C HIS A 103 -28.69 -2.31 16.01
N GLY A 104 -27.38 -2.30 15.75
CA GLY A 104 -26.72 -1.23 14.98
C GLY A 104 -26.63 0.11 15.70
N ALA A 105 -26.78 0.15 17.03
CA ALA A 105 -26.73 1.38 17.83
C ALA A 105 -25.31 1.99 17.85
N LEU A 106 -24.99 2.80 16.84
CA LEU A 106 -23.73 3.54 16.72
C LEU A 106 -23.98 5.04 16.87
N ALA A 107 -23.28 5.66 17.82
CA ALA A 107 -23.38 7.11 18.06
C ALA A 107 -22.79 7.90 16.89
N ARG A 108 -23.46 8.98 16.45
CA ARG A 108 -23.10 9.77 15.25
C ARG A 108 -21.68 10.33 15.33
N GLU A 109 -21.21 10.65 16.52
CA GLU A 109 -19.91 11.22 16.79
C GLU A 109 -18.78 10.26 16.39
N ARG A 110 -19.06 8.95 16.32
CA ARG A 110 -18.13 7.92 15.85
C ARG A 110 -17.89 7.98 14.34
N LEU A 111 -18.72 8.73 13.60
CA LEU A 111 -18.53 8.99 12.16
C LEU A 111 -17.64 10.21 11.89
N ALA A 112 -17.15 10.88 12.94
CA ALA A 112 -16.29 12.06 12.84
C ALA A 112 -14.91 11.74 13.41
N TRP A 113 -13.89 12.46 12.90
CA TRP A 113 -12.56 12.40 13.48
C TRP A 113 -12.57 12.98 14.91
N PRO A 114 -11.95 12.32 15.91
CA PRO A 114 -11.75 12.89 17.23
C PRO A 114 -10.89 14.16 17.17
N THR A 115 -11.05 15.08 18.11
CA THR A 115 -10.21 16.29 18.18
C THR A 115 -8.72 15.94 18.22
N GLY A 116 -7.92 16.46 17.28
CA GLY A 116 -6.47 16.19 17.18
C GLY A 116 -6.10 14.94 16.36
N GLU A 117 -7.09 14.08 16.10
CA GLU A 117 -7.05 12.98 15.15
C GLU A 117 -7.72 13.43 13.84
N GLY A 118 -7.22 13.03 12.67
CA GLY A 118 -7.84 13.38 11.38
C GLY A 118 -6.84 13.54 10.23
N PRO A 119 -7.30 13.62 8.97
CA PRO A 119 -6.46 13.93 7.83
C PRO A 119 -5.97 15.36 7.99
N ARG A 120 -4.78 15.54 8.56
CA ARG A 120 -4.17 16.88 8.63
C ARG A 120 -3.92 17.36 7.21
N HIS A 121 -4.43 18.55 6.89
CA HIS A 121 -4.06 19.28 5.68
C HIS A 121 -2.54 19.48 5.61
N ARG A 122 -2.02 19.75 4.39
CA ARG A 122 -0.60 19.92 4.08
C ARG A 122 0.11 20.81 5.13
N GLY A 123 0.82 20.15 6.04
CA GLY A 123 1.43 20.76 7.21
C GLY A 123 1.77 19.69 8.24
N GLY A 124 2.99 19.16 8.16
CA GLY A 124 3.47 18.14 9.08
C GLY A 124 3.53 18.68 10.51
N HIS A 125 2.74 18.09 11.41
CA HIS A 125 2.86 18.31 12.85
C HIS A 125 3.03 16.95 13.53
N ALA A 126 4.12 16.77 14.27
CA ALA A 126 4.28 15.65 15.19
C ALA A 126 3.41 15.90 16.43
N HIS A 127 2.62 14.92 16.86
CA HIS A 127 1.88 15.02 18.11
C HIS A 127 2.57 14.15 19.16
N HIS A 128 3.00 14.81 20.24
CA HIS A 128 3.52 14.15 21.42
C HIS A 128 2.33 13.67 22.25
N HIS A 129 2.04 12.37 22.21
CA HIS A 129 1.27 11.73 23.27
C HIS A 129 2.26 11.07 24.22
N GLU A 130 2.42 11.63 25.42
CA GLU A 130 3.13 10.96 26.52
C GLU A 130 2.15 10.07 27.29
N PRO A 131 2.44 8.77 27.39
CA PRO A 131 2.14 8.01 28.58
C PRO A 131 3.47 7.56 29.19
N SER A 132 3.90 8.27 30.24
CA SER A 132 5.10 7.92 31.02
C SER A 132 4.90 6.56 31.68
N THR A 133 5.53 5.53 31.14
CA THR A 133 5.96 4.37 31.93
C THR A 133 7.41 4.64 32.32
N GLU A 134 7.76 4.46 33.60
CA GLU A 134 9.08 4.80 34.13
C GLU A 134 10.21 4.27 33.22
N GLY A 135 11.07 5.19 32.74
CA GLY A 135 12.23 4.87 31.90
C GLY A 135 11.97 4.75 30.39
N HIS A 136 10.74 4.86 29.89
CA HIS A 136 10.44 4.82 28.45
C HIS A 136 9.75 6.09 27.98
N GLN A 137 10.10 6.51 26.76
CA GLN A 137 9.48 7.64 26.06
C GLN A 137 8.89 7.15 24.75
N ALA A 138 7.69 7.62 24.42
CA ALA A 138 7.01 7.29 23.19
C ALA A 138 6.82 8.53 22.32
N ARG A 139 6.84 8.35 21.00
CA ARG A 139 6.47 9.41 20.06
C ARG A 139 5.75 8.83 18.85
N SER A 140 4.74 9.59 18.40
CA SER A 140 3.95 9.26 17.22
C SER A 140 4.12 10.34 16.15
N TRP A 141 4.21 9.90 14.91
CA TRP A 141 4.28 10.74 13.72
C TRP A 141 3.12 10.42 12.79
N ARG A 142 2.64 11.46 12.13
CA ARG A 142 1.57 11.38 11.13
C ARG A 142 1.88 12.37 10.03
N TRP A 143 1.75 11.93 8.79
CA TRP A 143 1.97 12.75 7.61
C TRP A 143 0.67 12.90 6.81
N SER A 144 0.63 13.93 5.95
CA SER A 144 -0.46 14.10 4.99
C SER A 144 -0.65 12.83 4.14
N PRO A 145 -1.87 12.47 3.74
CA PRO A 145 -2.11 11.43 2.74
C PRO A 145 -1.37 11.65 1.41
N ASP A 146 -0.97 12.88 1.10
CA ASP A 146 -0.19 13.22 -0.10
C ASP A 146 1.31 12.95 0.08
N ALA A 147 1.80 12.76 1.30
CA ALA A 147 3.21 12.49 1.56
C ALA A 147 3.57 11.08 1.12
N ILE A 148 4.30 10.98 0.01
CA ILE A 148 4.86 9.74 -0.50
C ILE A 148 6.32 9.67 -0.07
N PHE A 149 6.71 8.53 0.49
CA PHE A 149 8.07 8.27 0.96
C PHE A 149 8.87 7.51 -0.07
N SER A 150 10.19 7.66 -0.04
CA SER A 150 11.07 6.70 -0.67
C SER A 150 11.17 5.45 0.19
N GLY A 151 10.71 4.32 -0.35
CA GLY A 151 10.79 3.01 0.30
C GLY A 151 12.23 2.66 0.67
N GLN A 152 13.18 2.93 -0.22
CA GLN A 152 14.60 2.67 0.02
C GLN A 152 15.16 3.53 1.16
N ARG A 153 14.93 4.86 1.12
CA ARG A 153 15.41 5.75 2.20
C ARG A 153 14.82 5.38 3.56
N LEU A 154 13.55 4.98 3.60
CA LEU A 154 12.92 4.48 4.83
C LEU A 154 13.61 3.22 5.35
N ARG A 155 13.84 2.22 4.49
CA ARG A 155 14.49 0.97 4.87
C ARG A 155 15.91 1.21 5.37
N ASP A 156 16.69 2.02 4.66
CA ASP A 156 18.08 2.34 5.05
C ASP A 156 18.13 3.09 6.39
N ALA A 157 17.26 4.09 6.56
CA ALA A 157 17.13 4.83 7.81
C ALA A 157 16.77 3.90 8.98
N LEU A 158 15.76 3.04 8.81
CA LEU A 158 15.30 2.15 9.88
C LEU A 158 16.26 0.99 10.15
N ALA A 159 16.99 0.51 9.14
CA ALA A 159 18.04 -0.48 9.30
C ALA A 159 19.22 0.05 10.13
N ALA A 160 19.45 1.37 10.19
CA ALA A 160 20.40 1.96 11.12
C ALA A 160 19.91 1.87 12.58
N PHE A 161 18.61 2.04 12.82
CA PHE A 161 18.01 2.00 14.15
C PHE A 161 17.82 0.59 14.73
N THR A 162 17.90 -0.47 13.91
CA THR A 162 17.86 -1.85 14.44
C THR A 162 19.02 -2.17 15.38
N ARG A 163 20.14 -1.43 15.23
CA ARG A 163 21.34 -1.55 16.07
C ARG A 163 21.39 -0.53 17.21
N ASP A 164 20.43 0.40 17.28
CA ASP A 164 20.38 1.42 18.33
C ASP A 164 19.68 0.85 19.57
N PRO A 165 20.40 0.59 20.69
CA PRO A 165 19.82 0.02 21.90
C PRO A 165 18.81 0.95 22.58
N ALA A 166 18.81 2.25 22.24
CA ALA A 166 17.83 3.19 22.75
C ALA A 166 16.45 2.93 22.16
N ILE A 167 16.33 2.41 20.94
CA ILE A 167 15.04 2.14 20.30
C ILE A 167 14.51 0.78 20.78
N ALA A 168 13.50 0.81 21.65
CA ALA A 168 12.85 -0.39 22.16
C ALA A 168 11.89 -1.01 21.15
N ARG A 169 11.17 -0.17 20.40
CA ARG A 169 10.17 -0.60 19.41
C ARG A 169 9.96 0.49 18.36
N PHE A 170 9.71 0.06 17.13
CA PHE A 170 9.21 0.93 16.07
C PHE A 170 8.11 0.21 15.28
N LYS A 171 7.05 0.92 14.94
CA LYS A 171 6.05 0.52 13.94
C LYS A 171 5.73 1.69 13.05
N GLY A 172 5.72 1.49 11.74
CA GLY A 172 5.49 2.51 10.73
C GLY A 172 4.66 1.96 9.58
N ILE A 173 3.71 2.72 9.05
CA ILE A 173 2.99 2.43 7.82
C ILE A 173 3.17 3.63 6.91
N PHE A 174 3.71 3.40 5.73
CA PHE A 174 4.18 4.45 4.85
C PHE A 174 3.65 4.22 3.46
N ARG A 175 3.00 5.25 2.92
CA ARG A 175 2.79 5.36 1.48
C ARG A 175 4.15 5.60 0.83
N THR A 176 4.57 4.69 -0.02
CA THR A 176 5.82 4.79 -0.76
C THR A 176 5.55 4.85 -2.25
N GLU A 177 6.58 5.16 -3.03
CA GLU A 177 6.58 5.05 -4.48
C GLU A 177 6.47 3.61 -4.99
N GLU A 178 6.54 2.63 -4.08
CA GLU A 178 6.50 1.18 -4.32
C GLU A 178 5.22 0.52 -3.78
N GLY A 179 4.24 1.29 -3.28
CA GLY A 179 3.04 0.77 -2.60
C GLY A 179 2.98 1.22 -1.14
N VAL A 180 2.22 0.52 -0.28
CA VAL A 180 2.15 0.89 1.14
C VAL A 180 2.84 -0.16 2.00
N SER A 181 3.99 0.22 2.57
CA SER A 181 4.82 -0.64 3.42
C SER A 181 4.51 -0.43 4.90
N ARG A 182 4.34 -1.53 5.63
CA ARG A 182 4.43 -1.60 7.08
C ARG A 182 5.84 -2.01 7.47
N LEU A 183 6.53 -1.12 8.16
CA LEU A 183 7.89 -1.27 8.66
C LEU A 183 7.83 -1.44 10.18
N GLU A 184 8.43 -2.49 10.73
CA GLU A 184 8.44 -2.77 12.16
C GLU A 184 9.84 -3.17 12.62
N ILE A 185 10.35 -2.53 13.68
CA ILE A 185 11.56 -2.99 14.36
C ILE A 185 11.13 -3.78 15.59
N ALA A 186 11.39 -5.08 15.56
CA ALA A 186 11.13 -6.00 16.66
C ALA A 186 12.33 -6.92 16.84
N GLY A 187 12.82 -7.07 18.08
CA GLY A 187 13.96 -7.96 18.38
C GLY A 187 15.26 -7.60 17.64
N GLY A 188 15.46 -6.32 17.28
CA GLY A 188 16.63 -5.88 16.50
C GLY A 188 16.59 -6.24 15.01
N VAL A 189 15.45 -6.69 14.50
CA VAL A 189 15.22 -6.98 13.08
C VAL A 189 14.21 -6.00 12.51
N LEU A 190 14.48 -5.51 11.30
CA LEU A 190 13.52 -4.72 10.53
C LEU A 190 12.65 -5.67 9.70
N HIS A 191 11.36 -5.62 9.91
CA HIS A 191 10.37 -6.31 9.10
C HIS A 191 9.71 -5.31 8.14
N ASP A 192 9.73 -5.61 6.84
CA ASP A 192 9.01 -4.85 5.81
C ASP A 192 7.93 -5.74 5.19
N ARG A 193 6.68 -5.30 5.24
CA ARG A 193 5.54 -5.98 4.62
C ARG A 193 4.70 -4.99 3.85
N LEU A 194 4.35 -5.31 2.62
CA LEU A 194 3.29 -4.57 1.94
C LEU A 194 1.95 -4.82 2.65
N THR A 195 1.12 -3.79 2.63
CA THR A 195 -0.22 -3.83 3.21
C THR A 195 -1.22 -3.29 2.21
N SER A 196 -2.50 -3.57 2.41
CA SER A 196 -3.60 -2.98 1.65
C SER A 196 -4.03 -1.62 2.18
N TYR A 197 -3.47 -1.13 3.29
CA TYR A 197 -3.78 0.18 3.84
C TYR A 197 -3.44 1.28 2.82
N ARG A 198 -4.34 2.23 2.53
CA ARG A 198 -4.14 3.31 1.53
C ARG A 198 -4.49 4.70 2.07
N ARG A 199 -4.44 4.92 3.38
CA ARG A 199 -4.83 6.21 3.98
C ARG A 199 -3.66 7.17 4.09
N ASP A 200 -3.15 7.42 5.28
CA ASP A 200 -2.06 8.34 5.61
C ASP A 200 -0.85 7.61 6.15
N SER A 201 0.35 8.16 5.94
CA SER A 201 1.55 7.58 6.56
C SER A 201 1.58 7.91 8.05
N ARG A 202 1.93 6.95 8.90
CA ARG A 202 2.06 7.14 10.35
C ARG A 202 3.07 6.19 10.97
N ALA A 203 3.65 6.57 12.09
CA ALA A 203 4.61 5.75 12.81
C ALA A 203 4.58 6.01 14.31
N ASP A 204 4.92 5.00 15.08
CA ASP A 204 5.08 5.03 16.53
C ASP A 204 6.47 4.46 16.87
N ALA A 205 7.20 5.14 17.75
CA ALA A 205 8.44 4.63 18.31
C ALA A 205 8.43 4.74 19.83
N ILE A 206 9.11 3.80 20.47
CA ILE A 206 9.37 3.80 21.92
C ILE A 206 10.87 3.74 22.12
N ALA A 207 11.40 4.68 22.90
CA ALA A 207 12.80 4.74 23.29
C ALA A 207 12.99 4.51 24.79
N ARG A 208 14.13 3.92 25.18
CA ARG A 208 14.55 3.70 26.57
C ARG A 208 15.40 4.90 27.04
N GLY A 209 14.84 5.77 27.88
CA GLY A 209 15.58 6.87 28.52
C GLY A 209 16.14 7.99 27.63
N ASP A 210 16.32 7.78 26.31
CA ASP A 210 16.90 8.75 25.36
C ASP A 210 15.81 9.41 24.50
N ALA A 211 15.38 10.61 24.89
CA ALA A 211 14.46 11.43 24.10
C ALA A 211 15.02 11.79 22.72
N ALA A 212 16.35 12.00 22.63
CA ALA A 212 17.01 12.42 21.40
C ALA A 212 17.04 11.29 20.36
N ALA A 213 16.94 10.02 20.77
CA ALA A 213 16.74 8.91 19.85
C ALA A 213 15.46 9.07 19.03
N LEU A 214 14.37 9.52 19.66
CA LEU A 214 13.10 9.78 18.97
C LEU A 214 13.23 10.98 18.02
N ASP A 215 14.00 12.02 18.37
CA ASP A 215 14.29 13.13 17.45
C ASP A 215 15.04 12.64 16.20
N ARG A 216 16.06 11.78 16.37
CA ARG A 216 16.80 11.16 15.25
C ARG A 216 15.89 10.33 14.35
N VAL A 217 15.01 9.51 14.93
CA VAL A 217 14.02 8.73 14.16
C VAL A 217 13.11 9.66 13.37
N GLY A 218 12.54 10.69 14.00
CA GLY A 218 11.65 11.65 13.34
C GLY A 218 12.31 12.39 12.18
N ALA A 219 13.57 12.81 12.36
CA ALA A 219 14.36 13.45 11.31
C ALA A 219 14.65 12.50 10.14
N ALA A 220 15.01 11.25 10.42
CA ALA A 220 15.29 10.26 9.39
C ALA A 220 14.04 9.89 8.58
N LEU A 221 12.89 9.74 9.24
CA LEU A 221 11.60 9.53 8.57
C LEU A 221 11.22 10.72 7.69
N SER A 222 11.38 11.95 8.19
CA SER A 222 11.08 13.16 7.42
C SER A 222 11.98 13.33 6.19
N ALA A 223 13.27 12.97 6.30
CA ALA A 223 14.21 12.96 5.18
C ALA A 223 13.88 11.89 4.12
N ALA A 224 13.09 10.88 4.48
CA ALA A 224 12.65 9.85 3.55
C ALA A 224 11.44 10.26 2.70
N VAL A 225 10.78 11.39 2.98
CA VAL A 225 9.71 11.92 2.12
C VAL A 225 10.28 12.29 0.75
N LEU A 226 9.58 11.92 -0.33
CA LEU A 226 9.93 12.31 -1.70
C LEU A 226 9.62 13.78 -1.92
N ARG A 227 10.52 14.47 -2.60
CA ARG A 227 10.30 15.84 -3.08
C ARG A 227 9.45 15.82 -4.36
N ASP A 228 8.82 16.95 -4.68
CA ASP A 228 7.96 17.07 -5.86
C ASP A 228 8.69 16.71 -7.16
N GLU A 229 9.98 17.03 -7.27
CA GLU A 229 10.79 16.67 -8.45
C GLU A 229 11.02 15.15 -8.56
N GLU A 230 11.07 14.44 -7.43
CA GLU A 230 11.21 12.98 -7.40
C GLU A 230 9.87 12.26 -7.67
N LEU A 231 8.75 12.98 -7.53
CA LEU A 231 7.40 12.48 -7.86
C LEU A 231 7.07 12.64 -9.34
N GLN A 232 7.71 13.59 -10.03
CA GLN A 232 7.55 13.75 -11.47
C GLN A 232 8.18 12.56 -12.21
N ARG A 233 7.35 11.83 -12.95
CA ARG A 233 7.78 10.69 -13.78
C ARG A 233 7.61 11.02 -15.25
N ASP A 234 8.60 10.65 -16.07
CA ASP A 234 8.44 10.64 -17.52
C ASP A 234 7.54 9.45 -17.89
N PRO A 235 6.33 9.68 -18.43
CA PRO A 235 5.43 8.58 -18.77
C PRO A 235 6.00 7.65 -19.84
N ASN A 236 6.98 8.10 -20.63
CA ASN A 236 7.58 7.30 -21.71
C ASN A 236 8.77 6.44 -21.25
N ARG A 237 8.99 6.33 -19.93
CA ARG A 237 10.07 5.54 -19.34
C ARG A 237 9.54 4.65 -18.21
N ILE A 238 10.22 3.53 -18.00
CA ILE A 238 10.02 2.63 -16.88
C ILE A 238 11.28 2.63 -16.01
N GLU A 239 11.13 2.86 -14.71
CA GLU A 239 12.22 2.71 -13.75
C GLU A 239 12.27 1.27 -13.22
N PHE A 240 13.38 0.56 -13.47
CA PHE A 240 13.69 -0.71 -12.82
C PHE A 240 14.62 -0.46 -11.63
N VAL A 241 14.06 -0.51 -10.42
CA VAL A 241 14.83 -0.41 -9.18
C VAL A 241 15.38 -1.80 -8.86
N LEU A 242 16.70 -1.92 -8.91
CA LEU A 242 17.43 -3.17 -8.71
C LEU A 242 17.59 -3.48 -7.22
N PRO A 243 17.88 -4.74 -6.83
CA PRO A 243 18.04 -5.12 -5.42
C PRO A 243 19.15 -4.38 -4.68
N ASP A 244 20.14 -3.84 -5.39
CA ASP A 244 21.23 -3.03 -4.83
C ASP A 244 20.89 -1.53 -4.74
N GLY A 245 19.66 -1.14 -5.06
CA GLY A 245 19.17 0.24 -5.04
C GLY A 245 19.49 1.04 -6.30
N ARG A 246 20.26 0.51 -7.26
CA ARG A 246 20.46 1.19 -8.55
C ARG A 246 19.17 1.24 -9.34
N VAL A 247 18.95 2.31 -10.08
CA VAL A 247 17.81 2.47 -10.98
C VAL A 247 18.28 2.35 -12.42
N HIS A 248 17.73 1.38 -13.15
CA HIS A 248 17.90 1.27 -14.60
C HIS A 248 16.65 1.82 -15.29
N ILE A 249 16.82 2.77 -16.20
CA ILE A 249 15.70 3.41 -16.90
C ILE A 249 15.57 2.78 -18.27
N VAL A 250 14.39 2.23 -18.56
CA VAL A 250 14.07 1.60 -19.84
C VAL A 250 13.05 2.44 -20.58
N ASP A 251 13.30 2.71 -21.86
CA ASP A 251 12.34 3.35 -22.75
C ASP A 251 11.83 2.39 -23.84
N ARG A 252 10.91 2.87 -24.67
CA ARG A 252 10.33 2.09 -25.76
C ARG A 252 11.37 1.59 -26.76
N ALA A 253 12.39 2.38 -27.09
CA ALA A 253 13.39 2.01 -28.08
C ALA A 253 14.29 0.88 -27.55
N GLU A 254 14.66 0.93 -26.27
CA GLU A 254 15.38 -0.14 -25.60
C GLU A 254 14.54 -1.43 -25.57
N LEU A 255 13.24 -1.34 -25.23
CA LEU A 255 12.35 -2.51 -25.29
C LEU A 255 12.27 -3.13 -26.69
N GLN A 256 12.21 -2.31 -27.74
CA GLN A 256 12.18 -2.77 -29.12
C GLN A 256 13.49 -3.46 -29.55
N ALA A 257 14.62 -3.07 -28.96
CA ALA A 257 15.93 -3.63 -29.27
C ALA A 257 16.21 -4.97 -28.56
N LEU A 258 15.41 -5.35 -27.55
CA LEU A 258 15.60 -6.59 -26.82
C LEU A 258 15.37 -7.83 -27.72
N PRO A 259 16.19 -8.89 -27.55
CA PRO A 259 16.06 -10.09 -28.37
C PRO A 259 14.77 -10.86 -28.05
N GLY A 260 14.19 -11.49 -29.07
CA GLY A 260 13.01 -12.33 -28.92
C GLY A 260 11.72 -11.55 -28.63
N GLY A 261 11.66 -10.28 -29.05
CA GLY A 261 10.44 -9.47 -29.06
C GLY A 261 9.29 -10.15 -29.79
N ILE A 262 8.07 -9.83 -29.36
CA ILE A 262 6.84 -10.38 -29.91
C ILE A 262 6.20 -9.31 -30.80
N ALA A 263 6.01 -9.62 -32.09
CA ALA A 263 5.44 -8.68 -33.04
C ALA A 263 3.97 -8.35 -32.73
N ASP A 264 3.19 -9.38 -32.35
CA ASP A 264 1.82 -9.23 -31.86
C ASP A 264 1.52 -10.23 -30.74
N VAL A 265 1.06 -9.71 -29.60
CA VAL A 265 0.71 -10.51 -28.41
C VAL A 265 -0.62 -11.25 -28.52
N SER A 266 -1.44 -10.97 -29.54
CA SER A 266 -2.81 -11.49 -29.68
C SER A 266 -2.91 -13.01 -29.65
N ALA A 267 -1.88 -13.73 -30.13
CA ALA A 267 -1.82 -15.18 -30.10
C ALA A 267 -1.77 -15.77 -28.67
N ARG A 268 -1.17 -15.05 -27.72
CA ARG A 268 -1.05 -15.48 -26.31
C ARG A 268 -2.05 -14.78 -25.39
N PHE A 269 -2.45 -13.55 -25.73
CA PHE A 269 -3.35 -12.74 -24.94
C PHE A 269 -4.56 -12.33 -25.78
N PRO A 270 -5.61 -13.18 -25.84
CA PRO A 270 -6.82 -12.85 -26.57
C PRO A 270 -7.37 -11.49 -26.13
N LYS A 271 -7.81 -10.66 -27.09
CA LYS A 271 -8.28 -9.27 -26.88
C LYS A 271 -7.18 -8.23 -26.61
N ARG A 272 -5.91 -8.59 -26.73
CA ARG A 272 -4.77 -7.65 -26.74
C ARG A 272 -4.09 -7.73 -28.08
N SER A 273 -3.57 -6.60 -28.55
CA SER A 273 -2.79 -6.53 -29.78
C SER A 273 -1.64 -5.57 -29.62
N GLY A 274 -0.61 -5.77 -30.43
CA GLY A 274 0.58 -4.92 -30.45
C GLY A 274 1.86 -5.64 -30.05
N SER A 275 2.97 -4.92 -30.21
CA SER A 275 4.30 -5.49 -30.02
C SER A 275 4.76 -5.36 -28.58
N ALA A 276 5.45 -6.40 -28.10
CA ALA A 276 5.91 -6.48 -26.72
C ALA A 276 7.34 -7.01 -26.60
N ALA A 277 8.03 -6.54 -25.57
CA ALA A 277 9.30 -7.09 -25.15
C ALA A 277 9.08 -8.17 -24.08
N ARG A 278 9.93 -9.21 -24.06
CA ARG A 278 9.90 -10.23 -23.01
C ARG A 278 10.58 -9.70 -21.75
N ILE A 279 9.93 -9.81 -20.59
CA ILE A 279 10.54 -9.44 -19.30
C ILE A 279 11.83 -10.24 -19.08
N ASP A 280 11.80 -11.54 -19.38
CA ASP A 280 12.96 -12.42 -19.28
C ASP A 280 14.18 -11.98 -20.13
N ALA A 281 13.96 -11.34 -21.28
CA ALA A 281 15.05 -10.77 -22.09
C ALA A 281 15.70 -9.57 -21.39
N LEU A 282 14.88 -8.68 -20.81
CA LEU A 282 15.36 -7.56 -20.01
C LEU A 282 16.10 -8.04 -18.75
N PHE A 283 15.56 -9.05 -18.05
CA PHE A 283 16.20 -9.63 -16.87
C PHE A 283 17.58 -10.21 -17.18
N ARG A 284 17.73 -10.90 -18.31
CA ARG A 284 19.05 -11.34 -18.79
C ARG A 284 19.99 -10.17 -19.09
N ALA A 285 19.50 -9.14 -19.77
CA ALA A 285 20.32 -7.96 -20.12
C ALA A 285 20.83 -7.24 -18.86
N LEU A 286 20.03 -7.22 -17.79
CA LEU A 286 20.36 -6.62 -16.50
C LEU A 286 21.07 -7.59 -15.52
N ALA A 287 21.35 -8.82 -15.95
CA ALA A 287 21.95 -9.88 -15.13
C ALA A 287 21.22 -10.12 -13.79
N LEU A 288 19.88 -10.07 -13.82
CA LEU A 288 19.04 -10.21 -12.64
C LEU A 288 18.84 -11.67 -12.23
N SER A 289 18.76 -11.89 -10.92
CA SER A 289 18.55 -13.22 -10.33
C SER A 289 17.11 -13.71 -10.56
N ASP A 290 16.93 -15.03 -10.47
CA ASP A 290 15.60 -15.67 -10.47
C ASP A 290 14.93 -15.72 -9.09
N ARG A 291 15.64 -15.29 -8.04
CA ARG A 291 15.14 -15.35 -6.66
C ARG A 291 14.62 -14.00 -6.21
N GLY A 292 13.49 -14.03 -5.52
CA GLY A 292 12.87 -12.84 -4.96
C GLY A 292 11.49 -12.55 -5.54
N SER A 293 11.12 -11.29 -5.43
CA SER A 293 9.85 -10.78 -5.96
C SER A 293 10.04 -9.38 -6.53
N ALA A 294 9.05 -8.92 -7.29
CA ALA A 294 8.99 -7.55 -7.72
C ALA A 294 7.61 -6.95 -7.52
N VAL A 295 7.58 -5.66 -7.24
CA VAL A 295 6.38 -4.84 -7.21
C VAL A 295 6.32 -4.01 -8.48
N VAL A 296 5.19 -4.05 -9.17
CA VAL A 296 4.98 -3.30 -10.40
C VAL A 296 4.05 -2.13 -10.10
N VAL A 297 4.53 -0.93 -10.43
CA VAL A 297 3.88 0.34 -10.10
C VAL A 297 3.43 1.04 -11.37
N ALA A 298 2.17 1.42 -11.42
CA ALA A 298 1.58 2.21 -12.50
C ALA A 298 1.85 3.72 -12.30
N GLY A 299 1.76 4.47 -13.40
CA GLY A 299 1.88 5.93 -13.39
C GLY A 299 0.80 6.64 -12.55
N ASP A 300 -0.34 6.00 -12.34
CA ASP A 300 -1.42 6.52 -11.50
C ASP A 300 -1.25 6.22 -9.99
N GLY A 301 -0.13 5.58 -9.61
CA GLY A 301 0.19 5.22 -8.23
C GLY A 301 -0.37 3.88 -7.76
N PHE A 302 -1.05 3.09 -8.61
CA PHE A 302 -1.34 1.70 -8.29
C PHE A 302 -0.03 0.89 -8.15
N ALA A 303 0.05 0.02 -7.14
CA ALA A 303 1.15 -0.91 -6.95
C ALA A 303 0.60 -2.33 -6.78
N SER A 304 1.18 -3.28 -7.50
CA SER A 304 0.81 -4.69 -7.40
C SER A 304 1.20 -5.29 -6.04
N GLU A 305 0.61 -6.43 -5.70
CA GLU A 305 1.23 -7.32 -4.72
C GLU A 305 2.59 -7.83 -5.23
N PRO A 306 3.49 -8.32 -4.36
CA PRO A 306 4.77 -8.86 -4.77
C PRO A 306 4.58 -10.05 -5.71
N VAL A 307 5.09 -9.93 -6.94
CA VAL A 307 5.07 -11.01 -7.94
C VAL A 307 6.39 -11.75 -7.85
N ALA A 308 6.36 -13.06 -7.64
CA ALA A 308 7.59 -13.87 -7.63
C ALA A 308 8.35 -13.69 -8.96
N LEU A 309 9.68 -13.50 -8.91
CA LEU A 309 10.47 -13.25 -10.12
C LEU A 309 10.33 -14.36 -11.18
N PRO A 310 10.29 -15.66 -10.82
CA PRO A 310 10.05 -16.71 -11.81
C PRO A 310 8.74 -16.52 -12.58
N VAL A 311 7.66 -16.13 -11.90
CA VAL A 311 6.36 -15.83 -12.52
C VAL A 311 6.45 -14.60 -13.41
N LEU A 312 7.04 -13.51 -12.89
CA LEU A 312 7.17 -12.25 -13.63
C LEU A 312 7.97 -12.40 -14.93
N ARG A 313 8.99 -13.28 -14.96
CA ARG A 313 9.80 -13.55 -16.15
C ARG A 313 9.01 -14.17 -17.31
N HIS A 314 7.88 -14.84 -17.04
CA HIS A 314 6.98 -15.31 -18.10
C HIS A 314 6.19 -14.16 -18.77
N GLY A 315 6.19 -12.97 -18.16
CA GLY A 315 5.49 -11.80 -18.63
C GLY A 315 6.13 -11.08 -19.81
N VAL A 316 5.34 -10.20 -20.41
CA VAL A 316 5.75 -9.30 -21.49
C VAL A 316 5.33 -7.86 -21.20
N LEU A 317 6.14 -6.90 -21.68
CA LEU A 317 5.83 -5.48 -21.66
C LEU A 317 5.37 -5.06 -23.06
N LEU A 318 4.06 -4.90 -23.20
CA LEU A 318 3.45 -4.32 -24.40
C LEU A 318 3.80 -2.83 -24.45
N HIS A 319 4.42 -2.38 -25.55
CA HIS A 319 4.98 -1.03 -25.68
C HIS A 319 4.55 -0.30 -26.96
N SER A 320 4.04 -1.03 -27.96
CA SER A 320 3.65 -0.46 -29.25
C SER A 320 2.33 -1.02 -29.77
N LEU A 321 1.61 -0.20 -30.52
CA LEU A 321 0.56 -0.64 -31.44
C LEU A 321 0.96 -0.22 -32.85
N GLY A 322 1.39 -1.19 -33.67
CA GLY A 322 2.12 -0.90 -34.91
C GLY A 322 3.41 -0.12 -34.62
N ASP A 323 3.67 0.94 -35.37
CA ASP A 323 4.87 1.78 -35.20
C ASP A 323 4.71 2.90 -34.16
N SER A 324 3.52 3.04 -33.57
CA SER A 324 3.25 4.05 -32.55
C SER A 324 3.38 3.49 -31.12
N PRO A 325 3.63 4.33 -30.10
CA PRO A 325 3.53 3.92 -28.70
C PRO A 325 2.14 3.32 -28.40
N LEU A 326 2.08 2.42 -27.41
CA LEU A 326 0.80 1.83 -27.00
C LEU A 326 -0.14 2.94 -26.48
N PRO A 327 -1.37 3.07 -26.99
CA PRO A 327 -2.29 4.12 -26.54
C PRO A 327 -2.80 3.86 -25.12
N ALA A 328 -3.14 4.94 -24.41
CA ALA A 328 -3.66 4.88 -23.03
C ALA A 328 -4.92 4.01 -22.91
N GLU A 329 -5.78 4.01 -23.92
CA GLU A 329 -7.01 3.18 -23.98
C GLU A 329 -6.72 1.68 -23.93
N GLN A 330 -5.55 1.27 -24.44
CA GLN A 330 -5.08 -0.13 -24.36
C GLN A 330 -4.22 -0.39 -23.12
N GLY A 331 -4.08 0.60 -22.24
CA GLY A 331 -3.29 0.56 -21.01
C GLY A 331 -1.83 0.95 -21.20
N GLY A 332 -1.51 1.72 -22.23
CA GLY A 332 -0.16 2.23 -22.48
C GLY A 332 0.27 3.37 -21.55
N PRO A 333 1.48 3.93 -21.76
CA PRO A 333 2.41 3.60 -22.86
C PRO A 333 3.12 2.25 -22.70
N PHE A 334 3.13 1.70 -21.48
CA PHE A 334 3.61 0.35 -21.20
C PHE A 334 2.58 -0.45 -20.43
N ARG A 335 2.42 -1.72 -20.80
CA ARG A 335 1.52 -2.62 -20.10
C ARG A 335 2.16 -3.96 -19.84
N LEU A 336 2.14 -4.38 -18.58
CA LEU A 336 2.55 -5.72 -18.19
C LEU A 336 1.42 -6.72 -18.43
N LEU A 337 1.76 -7.81 -19.11
CA LEU A 337 0.90 -8.96 -19.31
C LEU A 337 1.67 -10.22 -18.90
N ILE A 338 1.17 -10.89 -17.87
CA ILE A 338 1.65 -12.20 -17.40
C ILE A 338 0.62 -13.24 -17.82
N PRO A 339 1.05 -14.33 -18.47
CA PRO A 339 0.18 -15.44 -18.86
C PRO A 339 -0.50 -16.11 -17.66
N ASP A 340 -1.77 -16.51 -17.79
CA ASP A 340 -2.53 -17.15 -16.71
C ASP A 340 -1.91 -18.50 -16.27
N ASP A 341 -1.17 -19.16 -17.16
CA ASP A 341 -0.47 -20.42 -16.89
C ASP A 341 0.89 -20.24 -16.19
N ALA A 342 1.30 -19.00 -15.90
CA ALA A 342 2.59 -18.71 -15.27
C ALA A 342 2.60 -18.96 -13.74
N SER A 343 1.43 -19.06 -13.12
CA SER A 343 1.28 -19.28 -11.67
C SER A 343 0.08 -20.19 -11.39
N PRO A 344 0.16 -21.12 -10.41
CA PRO A 344 -1.01 -21.85 -9.94
C PRO A 344 -2.02 -20.95 -9.21
N ASP A 345 -1.55 -19.83 -8.66
CA ASP A 345 -2.37 -18.85 -7.95
C ASP A 345 -2.85 -17.71 -8.87
N PRO A 346 -4.05 -17.14 -8.66
CA PRO A 346 -4.56 -16.02 -9.45
C PRO A 346 -3.65 -14.79 -9.41
N ILE A 347 -3.19 -14.33 -10.57
CA ILE A 347 -2.28 -13.17 -10.74
C ILE A 347 -3.00 -11.92 -11.29
N SER A 348 -4.30 -11.79 -11.08
CA SER A 348 -5.13 -10.74 -11.71
C SER A 348 -4.63 -9.31 -11.44
N CYS A 349 -4.08 -9.07 -10.25
CA CYS A 349 -3.53 -7.76 -9.85
C CYS A 349 -2.12 -7.49 -10.40
N ALA A 350 -1.44 -8.48 -10.98
CA ALA A 350 -0.09 -8.35 -11.53
C ALA A 350 -0.08 -7.81 -12.98
N ASN A 351 -1.22 -7.84 -13.67
CA ASN A 351 -1.36 -7.31 -15.03
C ASN A 351 -1.59 -5.79 -15.03
N VAL A 352 -0.50 -5.06 -14.82
CA VAL A 352 -0.52 -3.60 -14.62
C VAL A 352 -0.55 -2.83 -15.94
N LYS A 353 -1.43 -1.82 -16.02
CA LYS A 353 -1.50 -0.84 -17.11
C LYS A 353 -0.69 0.40 -16.75
N GLY A 354 -0.14 1.09 -17.75
CA GLY A 354 0.64 2.31 -17.55
C GLY A 354 1.82 2.08 -16.62
N VAL A 355 2.57 0.98 -16.82
CA VAL A 355 3.71 0.61 -16.00
C VAL A 355 4.73 1.75 -16.03
N ALA A 356 5.08 2.26 -14.84
CA ALA A 356 6.03 3.35 -14.67
C ALA A 356 7.27 2.92 -13.89
N LYS A 357 7.14 1.91 -13.02
CA LYS A 357 8.24 1.44 -12.17
C LYS A 357 8.09 -0.04 -11.85
N VAL A 358 9.21 -0.75 -11.78
CA VAL A 358 9.33 -2.14 -11.34
C VAL A 358 10.40 -2.21 -10.27
N VAL A 359 10.03 -2.59 -9.05
CA VAL A 359 10.93 -2.64 -7.90
C VAL A 359 11.25 -4.09 -7.59
N ILE A 360 12.51 -4.48 -7.75
CA ILE A 360 12.97 -5.86 -7.60
C ILE A 360 13.60 -6.01 -6.22
N ARG A 361 13.16 -7.02 -5.50
CA ARG A 361 13.65 -7.37 -4.17
C ARG A 361 14.16 -8.81 -4.19
N ASN A 362 15.32 -9.05 -3.60
CA ASN A 362 15.79 -10.41 -3.38
C ASN A 362 14.91 -11.11 -2.33
N SER A 363 14.86 -12.44 -2.37
CA SER A 363 14.41 -13.22 -1.22
C SER A 363 15.45 -13.07 -0.12
N ASP A 364 15.02 -12.74 1.10
CA ASP A 364 15.83 -12.93 2.31
C ASP A 364 16.16 -14.41 2.52
#